data_AF-A0A7C3I753-F1
#
_entry.id   AF-A0A7C3I753-F1
#
_cell.length_a   1.000
_cell.length_b   1.000
_cell.length_c   1.000
_cell.angle_alpha   90.00
_cell.angle_beta   90.00
_cell.angle_gamma   90.00
#
_symmetry.space_group_name_H-M   'P 1'
#
loop_
_entity.id
_entity.type
_entity.pdbx_description
1 polymer ?
#
loop_
_entity_poly.entity_id
_entity_poly.type
_entity_poly.pdbx_seq_one_letter_code
_entity_poly.pdbx_strand_id
1 'polypeptide(L)'
;MNYQLFVLVLLLLLGLLIPYLVFLARSVKNIVPYLYLNARISAKQGRLIKKNMLNDMIDADSIAELASRLENTDYAFAMPELVLDNAESIERLLMRYTAAVYRELADMMPKKISSAFSFLLQEWDVKNIKTILRGIRRGLPPGEILSRIIPVGEMPSPLLSKLAEAETVEQSIAHLEGTQYAFVTELIQRYEQDRTLLVIESALDKWLLETMWNRAMADPELM
;
A
#
# COMPACT_ATOMS: atom_id res chain seq x y z
N MET A 1 -47.58 -10.13 46.05
CA MET A 1 -47.17 -9.59 44.74
C MET A 1 -47.72 -10.53 43.67
N ASN A 2 -48.64 -10.07 42.83
CA ASN A 2 -49.39 -10.94 41.90
C ASN A 2 -48.43 -11.61 40.90
N TYR A 3 -48.49 -12.93 40.75
CA TYR A 3 -47.69 -13.70 39.78
C TYR A 3 -47.77 -13.11 38.37
N GLN A 4 -48.96 -12.63 37.98
CA GLN A 4 -49.15 -11.95 36.69
C GLN A 4 -48.37 -10.64 36.57
N LEU A 5 -48.26 -9.84 37.64
CA LEU A 5 -47.46 -8.60 37.64
C LEU A 5 -45.97 -8.92 37.47
N PHE A 6 -45.49 -9.97 38.14
CA PHE A 6 -44.10 -10.42 38.02
C PHE A 6 -43.76 -10.89 36.60
N VAL A 7 -44.61 -11.70 35.98
CA VAL A 7 -44.43 -12.16 34.60
C VAL A 7 -44.43 -10.99 33.60
N LEU A 8 -45.30 -9.99 33.81
CA LEU A 8 -45.41 -8.83 32.93
C LEU A 8 -44.19 -7.91 33.01
N VAL A 9 -43.64 -7.72 34.22
CA VAL A 9 -42.37 -7.00 34.44
C VAL A 9 -41.20 -7.75 33.80
N LEU A 10 -41.14 -9.08 33.92
CA LEU A 10 -40.10 -9.90 33.30
C LEU A 10 -40.13 -9.81 31.77
N LEU A 11 -41.32 -9.85 31.17
CA LEU A 11 -41.49 -9.69 29.71
C LEU A 11 -41.08 -8.29 29.23
N LEU A 12 -41.39 -7.24 30.00
CA LEU A 12 -40.94 -5.88 29.71
C LEU A 12 -39.42 -5.75 29.79
N LEU A 13 -38.80 -6.35 30.82
CA LEU A 13 -37.34 -6.35 30.98
C LEU A 13 -36.66 -7.11 29.83
N LEU A 14 -37.16 -8.30 29.46
CA LEU A 14 -36.65 -9.06 28.30
C LEU A 14 -36.86 -8.29 26.99
N GLY A 15 -38.01 -7.62 26.85
CA GLY A 15 -38.33 -6.78 25.70
C GLY A 15 -37.41 -5.58 25.51
N LEU A 16 -36.79 -5.06 26.58
CA LEU A 16 -35.77 -4.00 26.53
C LEU A 16 -34.34 -4.56 26.43
N LEU A 17 -34.07 -5.68 27.11
CA LEU A 17 -32.75 -6.31 27.14
C LEU A 17 -32.32 -6.81 25.76
N ILE A 18 -33.22 -7.48 25.03
CA ILE A 18 -32.89 -8.07 23.72
C ILE A 18 -32.50 -6.98 22.70
N PRO A 19 -33.28 -5.91 22.49
CA PRO A 19 -32.88 -4.79 21.63
C PRO A 19 -31.58 -4.12 22.09
N TYR A 20 -31.35 -3.97 23.40
CA TYR A 20 -30.12 -3.41 23.94
C TYR A 20 -28.90 -4.28 23.63
N LEU A 21 -29.01 -5.60 23.79
CA LEU A 21 -27.95 -6.54 23.43
C LEU A 21 -27.68 -6.56 21.92
N VAL A 22 -28.73 -6.49 21.09
CA VAL A 22 -28.59 -6.35 19.63
C VAL A 22 -27.90 -5.04 19.26
N PHE A 23 -28.26 -3.94 19.92
CA PHE A 23 -27.59 -2.65 19.74
C PHE A 23 -26.10 -2.73 20.11
N LEU A 24 -25.76 -3.28 21.28
CA LEU A 24 -24.37 -3.46 21.70
C LEU A 24 -23.60 -4.35 20.72
N ALA A 25 -24.16 -5.48 20.29
CA ALA A 25 -23.52 -6.37 19.34
C ALA A 25 -23.24 -5.67 18.00
N ARG A 26 -24.17 -4.84 17.50
CA ARG A 26 -23.98 -4.02 16.29
C ARG A 26 -22.89 -2.96 16.49
N SER A 27 -22.92 -2.26 17.62
CA SER A 27 -21.93 -1.23 17.96
C SER A 27 -20.52 -1.81 18.05
N VAL A 28 -20.34 -2.94 18.74
CA VAL A 28 -19.06 -3.64 18.84
C VAL A 28 -18.59 -4.13 17.47
N LYS A 29 -19.47 -4.74 16.66
CA LYS A 29 -19.14 -5.22 15.31
C LYS A 29 -18.58 -4.12 14.41
N ASN A 30 -19.04 -2.88 14.57
CA ASN A 30 -18.55 -1.75 13.78
C ASN A 30 -17.17 -1.25 14.24
N ILE A 31 -16.81 -1.41 15.51
CA ILE A 31 -15.56 -0.91 16.09
C ILE A 31 -14.42 -1.94 15.98
N VAL A 32 -14.75 -3.23 16.11
CA VAL A 32 -13.76 -4.33 16.12
C VAL A 32 -12.77 -4.30 14.95
N PRO A 33 -13.19 -4.05 13.68
CA PRO A 33 -12.25 -3.96 12.56
C PRO A 33 -11.18 -2.87 12.74
N TYR A 34 -11.55 -1.72 13.29
CA TYR A 34 -10.63 -0.61 13.56
C TYR A 34 -9.67 -0.95 14.71
N LEU A 35 -10.18 -1.57 15.77
CA LEU A 35 -9.35 -2.01 16.90
C LEU A 35 -8.32 -3.06 16.46
N TYR A 36 -8.74 -4.02 15.64
CA TYR A 36 -7.86 -5.06 15.09
C TYR A 36 -6.78 -4.44 14.19
N LEU A 37 -7.16 -3.54 13.27
CA LEU A 37 -6.21 -2.81 12.43
C LEU A 37 -5.19 -2.02 13.27
N ASN A 38 -5.66 -1.25 14.25
CA ASN A 38 -4.78 -0.46 15.12
C ASN A 38 -3.82 -1.33 15.93
N ALA A 39 -4.29 -2.46 16.48
CA ALA A 39 -3.44 -3.42 17.19
C ALA A 39 -2.38 -4.01 16.25
N ARG A 40 -2.74 -4.32 15.00
CA ARG A 40 -1.80 -4.85 14.00
C ARG A 40 -0.74 -3.82 13.61
N ILE A 41 -1.13 -2.56 13.40
CA ILE A 41 -0.21 -1.45 13.13
C ILE A 41 0.74 -1.25 14.31
N SER A 42 0.21 -1.18 15.54
CA SER A 42 0.99 -1.01 16.77
C SER A 42 2.02 -2.14 16.95
N ALA A 43 1.61 -3.39 16.68
CA ALA A 43 2.51 -4.54 16.73
C ALA A 43 3.65 -4.43 15.71
N LYS A 44 3.38 -3.95 14.49
CA LYS A 44 4.41 -3.71 13.45
C LYS A 44 5.33 -2.54 13.85
N GLN A 45 4.78 -1.45 14.35
CA GLN A 45 5.55 -0.31 14.87
C GLN A 45 6.53 -0.73 15.97
N GLY A 46 6.09 -1.60 16.89
CA GLY A 46 6.94 -2.15 17.95
C GLY A 46 8.13 -2.98 17.46
N ARG A 47 8.10 -3.45 16.21
CA ARG A 47 9.16 -4.27 15.56
C ARG A 47 10.03 -3.49 14.59
N LEU A 48 9.82 -2.18 14.43
CA LEU A 48 10.72 -1.33 13.66
C LEU A 48 12.14 -1.41 14.23
N ILE A 49 13.14 -1.31 13.34
CA ILE A 49 14.55 -1.30 13.72
C ILE A 49 14.79 -0.16 14.70
N LYS A 50 15.24 -0.53 15.91
CA LYS A 50 15.54 0.42 16.98
C LYS A 50 16.94 1.00 16.81
N LYS A 51 17.21 2.10 17.49
CA LYS A 51 18.50 2.82 17.39
C LYS A 51 19.73 1.94 17.63
N ASN A 52 19.67 1.04 18.61
CA ASN A 52 20.78 0.12 18.89
C ASN A 52 21.04 -0.81 17.70
N MET A 53 20.00 -1.46 17.18
CA MET A 53 20.13 -2.35 16.02
C MET A 53 20.52 -1.59 14.74
N LEU A 54 20.06 -0.34 14.58
CA LEU A 54 20.47 0.50 13.47
C LEU A 54 21.96 0.86 13.56
N ASN A 55 22.44 1.24 14.74
CA ASN A 55 23.87 1.48 14.98
C ASN A 55 24.68 0.21 14.70
N ASP A 56 24.21 -0.93 15.20
CA ASP A 56 24.81 -2.22 14.89
C ASP A 56 24.89 -2.35 13.37
N MET A 57 23.79 -2.27 12.62
CA MET A 57 23.79 -2.32 11.14
C MET A 57 24.71 -1.32 10.42
N ILE A 58 24.92 -0.12 10.95
CA ILE A 58 25.87 0.87 10.40
C ILE A 58 27.31 0.37 10.55
N ASP A 59 27.63 -0.30 11.65
CA ASP A 59 28.92 -0.91 11.93
C ASP A 59 29.07 -2.28 11.22
N ALA A 60 28.40 -2.49 10.09
CA ALA A 60 28.57 -3.70 9.28
C ALA A 60 29.77 -3.54 8.35
N ASP A 61 30.67 -4.53 8.33
CA ASP A 61 31.85 -4.51 7.48
C ASP A 61 31.51 -4.89 6.02
N SER A 62 30.31 -5.43 5.76
CA SER A 62 29.88 -5.87 4.44
C SER A 62 28.35 -5.93 4.27
N ILE A 63 27.90 -5.99 3.01
CA ILE A 63 26.48 -6.24 2.67
C ILE A 63 26.02 -7.61 3.19
N ALA A 64 26.89 -8.63 3.16
CA ALA A 64 26.55 -9.96 3.68
C ALA A 64 26.30 -9.92 5.21
N GLU A 65 27.11 -9.16 5.94
CA GLU A 65 26.91 -8.96 7.37
C GLU A 65 25.63 -8.16 7.66
N LEU A 66 25.37 -7.09 6.90
CA LEU A 66 24.12 -6.35 6.98
C LEU A 66 22.91 -7.26 6.70
N ALA A 67 22.99 -8.11 5.69
CA ALA A 67 21.96 -9.09 5.35
C ALA A 67 21.69 -10.07 6.51
N SER A 68 22.75 -10.62 7.14
CA SER A 68 22.61 -11.48 8.32
C SER A 68 21.96 -10.77 9.51
N ARG A 69 22.25 -9.47 9.70
CA ARG A 69 21.57 -8.65 10.72
C ARG A 69 20.08 -8.46 10.41
N LEU A 70 19.72 -8.30 9.13
CA LEU A 70 18.33 -8.22 8.68
C LEU A 70 17.57 -9.55 8.79
N GLU A 71 18.25 -10.70 8.73
CA GLU A 71 17.60 -12.02 8.92
C GLU A 71 16.97 -12.17 10.31
N ASN A 72 17.49 -11.44 11.29
CA ASN A 72 16.97 -11.42 12.66
C ASN A 72 15.84 -10.40 12.88
N THR A 73 15.22 -9.90 11.80
CA THR A 73 14.13 -8.93 11.82
C THR A 73 12.93 -9.41 11.03
N ASP A 74 11.83 -8.65 11.05
CA ASP A 74 10.68 -8.88 10.18
C ASP A 74 11.03 -8.85 8.67
N TYR A 75 12.13 -8.20 8.27
CA TYR A 75 12.56 -8.16 6.86
C TYR A 75 12.89 -9.55 6.30
N ALA A 76 13.23 -10.52 7.16
CA ALA A 76 13.45 -11.90 6.78
C ALA A 76 12.28 -12.50 5.97
N PHE A 77 11.05 -12.04 6.22
CA PHE A 77 9.87 -12.48 5.49
C PHE A 77 9.94 -12.16 3.98
N ALA A 78 10.64 -11.10 3.59
CA ALA A 78 10.76 -10.65 2.20
C ALA A 78 12.08 -11.09 1.52
N MET A 79 12.94 -11.83 2.23
CA MET A 79 14.21 -12.36 1.71
C MET A 79 14.10 -13.52 0.73
N PRO A 80 13.05 -14.39 0.73
CA PRO A 80 12.97 -15.46 -0.23
C PRO A 80 13.15 -14.97 -1.67
N GLU A 81 13.92 -15.73 -2.46
CA GLU A 81 14.24 -15.45 -3.87
C GLU A 81 15.15 -14.23 -4.11
N LEU A 82 15.73 -13.64 -3.06
CA LEU A 82 16.72 -12.58 -3.18
C LEU A 82 18.13 -13.08 -2.83
N VAL A 83 19.10 -12.72 -3.65
CA VAL A 83 20.52 -12.80 -3.32
C VAL A 83 20.95 -11.42 -2.83
N LEU A 84 21.30 -11.31 -1.56
CA LEU A 84 21.64 -10.05 -0.91
C LEU A 84 23.15 -9.78 -0.97
N ASP A 85 23.65 -9.36 -2.12
CA ASP A 85 25.08 -9.16 -2.39
C ASP A 85 25.46 -7.70 -2.67
N ASN A 86 24.48 -6.81 -2.86
CA ASN A 86 24.72 -5.41 -3.19
C ASN A 86 23.63 -4.47 -2.64
N ALA A 87 23.84 -3.16 -2.72
CA ALA A 87 22.90 -2.17 -2.21
C ALA A 87 21.51 -2.23 -2.89
N GLU A 88 21.45 -2.52 -4.20
CA GLU A 88 20.17 -2.66 -4.93
C GLU A 88 19.35 -3.84 -4.39
N SER A 89 19.99 -4.96 -4.07
CA SER A 89 19.33 -6.14 -3.50
C SER A 89 18.75 -5.86 -2.10
N ILE A 90 19.45 -5.07 -1.28
CA ILE A 90 18.97 -4.61 0.03
C ILE A 90 17.80 -3.65 -0.13
N GLU A 91 17.91 -2.67 -1.03
CA GLU A 91 16.81 -1.74 -1.32
C GLU A 91 15.56 -2.51 -1.79
N ARG A 92 15.74 -3.50 -2.68
CA ARG A 92 14.66 -4.36 -3.16
C ARG A 92 14.01 -5.16 -2.04
N LEU A 93 14.79 -5.68 -1.09
CA LEU A 93 14.27 -6.34 0.11
C LEU A 93 13.39 -5.40 0.93
N LEU A 94 13.90 -4.20 1.25
CA LEU A 94 13.19 -3.19 2.04
C LEU A 94 11.88 -2.76 1.36
N MET A 95 11.93 -2.56 0.04
CA MET A 95 10.78 -2.22 -0.77
C MET A 95 9.76 -3.37 -0.81
N ARG A 96 10.18 -4.62 -1.04
CA ARG A 96 9.29 -5.80 -1.03
C ARG A 96 8.57 -5.96 0.31
N TYR A 97 9.31 -5.83 1.42
CA TYR A 97 8.71 -5.89 2.75
C TYR A 97 7.70 -4.76 2.97
N THR A 98 8.05 -3.52 2.62
CA THR A 98 7.15 -2.36 2.74
C THR A 98 5.88 -2.57 1.92
N ALA A 99 6.02 -3.07 0.70
CA ALA A 99 4.88 -3.38 -0.17
C ALA A 99 3.96 -4.44 0.44
N ALA A 100 4.54 -5.53 0.96
CA ALA A 100 3.77 -6.57 1.64
C ALA A 100 2.99 -6.01 2.84
N VAL A 101 3.61 -5.13 3.63
CA VAL A 101 2.94 -4.44 4.75
C VAL A 101 1.79 -3.56 4.24
N TYR A 102 2.00 -2.78 3.18
CA TYR A 102 0.95 -1.90 2.64
C TYR A 102 -0.25 -2.69 2.13
N ARG A 103 -0.02 -3.81 1.43
CA ARG A 103 -1.09 -4.71 0.98
C ARG A 103 -1.85 -5.33 2.15
N GLU A 104 -1.14 -5.84 3.14
CA GLU A 104 -1.77 -6.41 4.34
C GLU A 104 -2.66 -5.39 5.06
N LEU A 105 -2.20 -4.14 5.20
CA LEU A 105 -2.99 -3.07 5.81
C LEU A 105 -4.20 -2.68 4.95
N ALA A 106 -4.03 -2.62 3.63
CA ALA A 106 -5.11 -2.32 2.70
C ALA A 106 -6.22 -3.39 2.74
N ASP A 107 -5.85 -4.67 2.79
CA ASP A 107 -6.78 -5.80 2.84
C ASP A 107 -7.58 -5.85 4.17
N MET A 108 -6.97 -5.39 5.26
CA MET A 108 -7.59 -5.34 6.59
C MET A 108 -8.48 -4.12 6.81
N MET A 109 -8.47 -3.17 5.87
CA MET A 109 -9.04 -1.85 6.08
C MET A 109 -10.58 -1.89 6.08
N PRO A 110 -11.24 -1.30 7.09
CA PRO A 110 -12.69 -1.16 7.08
C PRO A 110 -13.15 -0.38 5.84
N LYS A 111 -14.19 -0.88 5.14
CA LYS A 111 -14.71 -0.29 3.89
C LYS A 111 -15.06 1.21 3.99
N LYS A 112 -15.41 1.68 5.19
CA LYS A 112 -15.76 3.09 5.43
C LYS A 112 -14.57 4.02 5.22
N ILE A 113 -13.38 3.61 5.68
CA ILE A 113 -12.15 4.41 5.61
C ILE A 113 -11.20 3.96 4.49
N SER A 114 -11.51 2.86 3.79
CA SER A 114 -10.61 2.30 2.76
C SER A 114 -10.31 3.29 1.64
N SER A 115 -11.23 4.21 1.33
CA SER A 115 -11.01 5.28 0.36
C SER A 115 -9.86 6.21 0.80
N ALA A 116 -9.84 6.66 2.05
CA ALA A 116 -8.80 7.56 2.57
C ALA A 116 -7.39 6.96 2.52
N PHE A 117 -7.28 5.63 2.58
CA PHE A 117 -6.01 4.90 2.62
C PHE A 117 -5.67 4.13 1.34
N SER A 118 -6.47 4.27 0.29
CA SER A 118 -6.19 3.76 -1.05
C SER A 118 -4.81 4.15 -1.60
N PHE A 119 -4.25 5.27 -1.13
CA PHE A 119 -2.92 5.75 -1.49
C PHE A 119 -1.83 4.70 -1.22
N LEU A 120 -2.02 3.81 -0.23
CA LEU A 120 -1.08 2.74 0.09
C LEU A 120 -0.78 1.86 -1.12
N LEU A 121 -1.77 1.55 -1.97
CA LEU A 121 -1.56 0.76 -3.19
C LEU A 121 -1.23 1.64 -4.39
N GLN A 122 -1.84 2.83 -4.48
CA GLN A 122 -1.59 3.78 -5.58
C GLN A 122 -0.14 4.28 -5.60
N GLU A 123 0.53 4.38 -4.45
CA GLU A 123 1.94 4.74 -4.37
C GLU A 123 2.82 3.71 -5.10
N TRP A 124 2.50 2.42 -4.99
CA TRP A 124 3.21 1.35 -5.70
C TRP A 124 2.94 1.38 -7.20
N ASP A 125 1.69 1.66 -7.61
CA ASP A 125 1.38 1.85 -9.03
C ASP A 125 2.17 3.01 -9.64
N VAL A 126 2.22 4.16 -8.96
CA VAL A 126 3.01 5.31 -9.42
C VAL A 126 4.48 4.96 -9.51
N LYS A 127 5.06 4.30 -8.49
CA LYS A 127 6.46 3.84 -8.52
C LYS A 127 6.72 2.86 -9.68
N ASN A 128 5.80 1.93 -9.94
CA ASN A 128 5.90 0.95 -11.01
C ASN A 128 5.85 1.64 -12.38
N ILE A 129 4.91 2.55 -12.62
CA ILE A 129 4.82 3.33 -13.86
C ILE A 129 6.13 4.06 -14.11
N LYS A 130 6.65 4.79 -13.13
CA LYS A 130 7.92 5.52 -13.25
C LYS A 130 9.08 4.60 -13.58
N THR A 131 9.15 3.46 -12.90
CA THR A 131 10.21 2.45 -13.13
C THR A 131 10.14 1.89 -14.54
N ILE A 132 8.93 1.59 -15.04
CA ILE A 132 8.69 1.12 -16.40
C ILE A 132 9.13 2.17 -17.42
N LEU A 133 8.66 3.41 -17.29
CA LEU A 133 9.00 4.48 -18.23
C LEU A 133 10.52 4.75 -18.27
N ARG A 134 11.19 4.71 -17.10
CA ARG A 134 12.66 4.82 -17.02
C ARG A 134 13.36 3.66 -17.71
N GLY A 135 12.84 2.44 -17.57
CA GLY A 135 13.37 1.24 -18.22
C GLY A 135 13.25 1.30 -19.74
N ILE A 136 12.08 1.67 -20.25
CA ILE A 136 11.82 1.84 -21.69
C ILE A 136 12.75 2.91 -22.27
N ARG A 137 12.85 4.08 -21.60
CA ARG A 137 13.74 5.16 -22.05
C ARG A 137 15.22 4.74 -22.09
N ARG A 138 15.62 3.79 -21.24
CA ARG A 138 16.98 3.22 -21.21
C ARG A 138 17.17 2.06 -22.19
N GLY A 139 16.13 1.64 -22.91
CA GLY A 139 16.17 0.51 -23.83
C GLY A 139 16.35 -0.84 -23.13
N LEU A 140 15.90 -0.96 -21.87
CA LEU A 140 15.96 -2.24 -21.16
C LEU A 140 14.93 -3.23 -21.73
N PRO A 141 15.25 -4.54 -21.77
CA PRO A 141 14.29 -5.53 -22.21
C PRO A 141 13.11 -5.66 -21.22
N PRO A 142 11.89 -6.01 -21.67
CA PRO A 142 10.70 -6.06 -20.81
C PRO A 142 10.87 -6.93 -19.56
N GLY A 143 11.55 -8.09 -19.69
CA GLY A 143 11.83 -8.97 -18.55
C GLY A 143 12.70 -8.32 -17.47
N GLU A 144 13.68 -7.49 -17.85
CA GLU A 144 14.49 -6.74 -16.90
C GLU A 144 13.67 -5.64 -16.23
N ILE A 145 12.84 -4.92 -16.97
CA ILE A 145 11.92 -3.90 -16.43
C ILE A 145 10.98 -4.53 -15.39
N LEU A 146 10.36 -5.66 -15.73
CA LEU A 146 9.46 -6.39 -14.84
C LEU A 146 10.16 -6.91 -13.57
N SER A 147 11.44 -7.24 -13.65
CA SER A 147 12.22 -7.65 -12.47
C SER A 147 12.50 -6.51 -11.48
N ARG A 148 12.35 -5.25 -11.92
CA ARG A 148 12.62 -4.03 -11.13
C ARG A 148 11.36 -3.43 -10.50
N ILE A 149 10.17 -3.84 -10.92
CA ILE A 149 8.90 -3.37 -10.33
C ILE A 149 8.46 -4.26 -9.16
N ILE A 150 7.57 -3.73 -8.33
CA ILE A 150 6.92 -4.49 -7.24
C ILE A 150 5.40 -4.43 -7.48
N PRO A 151 4.78 -5.50 -8.01
CA PRO A 151 3.39 -5.49 -8.49
C PRO A 151 2.37 -5.59 -7.33
N VAL A 152 2.46 -4.64 -6.39
CA VAL A 152 1.64 -4.58 -5.18
C VAL A 152 0.47 -3.60 -5.29
N GLY A 153 0.51 -2.66 -6.23
CA GLY A 153 -0.55 -1.68 -6.44
C GLY A 153 -1.86 -2.27 -6.99
N GLU A 154 -2.76 -1.39 -7.43
CA GLU A 154 -4.08 -1.71 -7.96
C GLU A 154 -4.02 -2.15 -9.43
N MET A 155 -2.95 -1.81 -10.15
CA MET A 155 -2.82 -2.21 -11.55
C MET A 155 -2.62 -3.73 -11.68
N PRO A 156 -3.40 -4.42 -12.53
CA PRO A 156 -3.30 -5.85 -12.70
C PRO A 156 -2.00 -6.21 -13.45
N SER A 157 -1.41 -7.36 -13.12
CA SER A 157 -0.13 -7.81 -13.71
C SER A 157 -0.12 -7.82 -15.25
N PRO A 158 -1.18 -8.22 -15.97
CA PRO A 158 -1.21 -8.13 -17.43
C PRO A 158 -1.05 -6.71 -17.98
N LEU A 159 -1.57 -5.70 -17.26
CA LEU A 159 -1.38 -4.30 -17.64
C LEU A 159 0.07 -3.88 -17.42
N LEU A 160 0.68 -4.25 -16.29
CA LEU A 160 2.09 -3.95 -16.01
C LEU A 160 3.01 -4.58 -17.08
N SER A 161 2.74 -5.83 -17.49
CA SER A 161 3.46 -6.48 -18.60
C SER A 161 3.28 -5.71 -19.91
N LYS A 162 2.05 -5.35 -20.26
CA LYS A 162 1.75 -4.57 -21.46
C LYS A 162 2.47 -3.21 -21.47
N LEU A 163 2.54 -2.54 -20.32
CA LEU A 163 3.28 -1.28 -20.17
C LEU A 163 4.78 -1.47 -20.41
N ALA A 164 5.37 -2.55 -19.90
CA ALA A 164 6.80 -2.87 -20.02
C ALA A 164 7.20 -3.39 -21.41
N GLU A 165 6.26 -3.98 -22.16
CA GLU A 165 6.46 -4.49 -23.52
C GLU A 165 6.42 -3.40 -24.60
N ALA A 166 6.03 -2.17 -24.25
CA ALA A 166 6.00 -1.05 -25.18
C ALA A 166 7.41 -0.66 -25.67
N GLU A 167 7.50 -0.33 -26.97
CA GLU A 167 8.76 0.07 -27.62
C GLU A 167 9.17 1.51 -27.26
N THR A 168 8.19 2.36 -26.96
CA THR A 168 8.40 3.78 -26.64
C THR A 168 7.66 4.21 -25.38
N VAL A 169 8.14 5.29 -24.77
CA VAL A 169 7.51 5.90 -23.58
C VAL A 169 6.08 6.34 -23.93
N GLU A 170 5.89 6.90 -25.11
CA GLU A 170 4.62 7.37 -25.65
C GLU A 170 3.62 6.20 -25.79
N GLN A 171 4.06 5.05 -26.31
CA GLN A 171 3.22 3.85 -26.41
C GLN A 171 2.85 3.30 -25.02
N SER A 172 3.80 3.27 -24.08
CA SER A 172 3.53 2.85 -22.70
C SER A 172 2.50 3.77 -22.03
N ILE A 173 2.63 5.09 -22.20
CA ILE A 173 1.66 6.06 -21.68
C ILE A 173 0.26 5.85 -22.29
N ALA A 174 0.17 5.57 -23.60
CA ALA A 174 -1.11 5.27 -24.24
C ALA A 174 -1.81 4.04 -23.64
N HIS A 175 -1.06 3.06 -23.12
CA HIS A 175 -1.65 1.91 -22.43
C HIS A 175 -2.24 2.22 -21.05
N LEU A 176 -1.98 3.40 -20.49
CA LEU A 176 -2.62 3.87 -19.25
C LEU A 176 -4.04 4.42 -19.49
N GLU A 177 -4.49 4.53 -20.73
CA GLU A 177 -5.88 4.87 -21.04
C GLU A 177 -6.86 3.89 -20.37
N GLY A 178 -7.94 4.43 -19.81
CA GLY A 178 -8.93 3.65 -19.03
C GLY A 178 -8.51 3.34 -17.59
N THR A 179 -7.32 3.77 -17.17
CA THR A 179 -6.90 3.74 -15.76
C THR A 179 -7.05 5.13 -15.12
N GLN A 180 -6.92 5.19 -13.78
CA GLN A 180 -6.84 6.46 -13.05
C GLN A 180 -5.62 7.32 -13.41
N TYR A 181 -4.64 6.75 -14.12
CA TYR A 181 -3.42 7.43 -14.57
C TYR A 181 -3.51 7.99 -15.99
N ALA A 182 -4.68 7.88 -16.65
CA ALA A 182 -4.86 8.31 -18.03
C ALA A 182 -4.53 9.79 -18.27
N PHE A 183 -4.58 10.66 -17.24
CA PHE A 183 -4.23 12.08 -17.36
C PHE A 183 -2.80 12.34 -17.88
N VAL A 184 -1.89 11.36 -17.77
CA VAL A 184 -0.53 11.54 -18.29
C VAL A 184 -0.45 11.50 -19.82
N THR A 185 -1.50 11.05 -20.52
CA THR A 185 -1.55 11.07 -22.00
C THR A 185 -1.52 12.50 -22.54
N GLU A 186 -2.11 13.45 -21.81
CA GLU A 186 -2.10 14.88 -22.14
C GLU A 186 -0.68 15.48 -22.12
N LEU A 187 0.27 14.79 -21.47
CA LEU A 187 1.65 15.25 -21.30
C LEU A 187 2.60 14.72 -22.38
N ILE A 188 2.13 13.87 -23.31
CA ILE A 188 2.96 13.27 -24.36
C ILE A 188 3.64 14.34 -25.22
N GLN A 189 2.89 15.35 -25.68
CA GLN A 189 3.46 16.42 -26.51
C GLN A 189 4.59 17.18 -25.80
N ARG A 190 4.43 17.42 -24.50
CA ARG A 190 5.46 18.11 -23.70
C ARG A 190 6.67 17.21 -23.46
N TYR A 191 6.45 15.92 -23.25
CA TYR A 191 7.53 14.93 -23.19
C TYR A 191 8.31 14.85 -24.52
N GLU A 192 7.65 14.91 -25.67
CA GLU A 192 8.31 14.89 -26.98
C GLU A 192 9.24 16.09 -27.19
N GLN A 193 8.83 17.27 -26.69
CA GLN A 193 9.63 18.50 -26.76
C GLN A 193 10.82 18.47 -25.80
N ASP A 194 10.59 18.16 -24.53
CA ASP A 194 11.60 18.28 -23.48
C ASP A 194 12.50 17.02 -23.38
N ARG A 195 12.05 15.89 -23.95
CA ARG A 195 12.64 14.53 -23.86
C ARG A 195 12.99 14.12 -22.42
N THR A 196 12.26 14.66 -21.45
CA THR A 196 12.47 14.44 -20.02
C THR A 196 11.26 13.79 -19.37
N LEU A 197 11.48 12.70 -18.64
CA LEU A 197 10.42 12.05 -17.85
C LEU A 197 9.93 12.92 -16.70
N LEU A 198 10.68 13.95 -16.29
CA LEU A 198 10.37 14.77 -15.11
C LEU A 198 8.94 15.34 -15.15
N VAL A 199 8.45 15.76 -16.32
CA VAL A 199 7.10 16.30 -16.51
C VAL A 199 6.04 15.27 -16.12
N ILE A 200 6.20 14.03 -16.57
CA ILE A 200 5.28 12.92 -16.29
C ILE A 200 5.43 12.45 -14.84
N GLU A 201 6.66 12.29 -14.37
CA GLU A 201 6.94 11.81 -13.01
C GLU A 201 6.39 12.75 -11.95
N SER A 202 6.55 14.06 -12.15
CA SER A 202 6.04 15.08 -11.24
C SER A 202 4.51 15.16 -11.29
N ALA A 203 3.91 14.95 -12.46
CA ALA A 203 2.46 14.92 -12.59
C ALA A 203 1.86 13.71 -11.85
N LEU A 204 2.50 12.54 -11.93
CA LEU A 204 2.11 11.36 -11.16
C LEU A 204 2.23 11.59 -9.64
N ASP A 205 3.32 12.21 -9.17
CA ASP A 205 3.48 12.54 -7.75
C ASP A 205 2.43 13.53 -7.28
N LYS A 206 2.22 14.60 -8.06
CA LYS A 206 1.21 15.62 -7.76
C LYS A 206 -0.17 15.00 -7.66
N TRP A 207 -0.56 14.17 -8.63
CA TRP A 207 -1.84 13.47 -8.63
C TRP A 207 -1.99 12.57 -7.41
N LEU A 208 -0.95 11.82 -7.02
CA LEU A 208 -0.99 10.95 -5.84
C LEU A 208 -1.21 11.76 -4.56
N LEU A 209 -0.47 12.86 -4.39
CA LEU A 209 -0.57 13.74 -3.23
C LEU A 209 -1.93 14.45 -3.16
N GLU A 210 -2.41 14.99 -4.28
CA GLU A 210 -3.73 15.63 -4.36
C GLU A 210 -4.86 14.64 -4.09
N THR A 211 -4.76 13.43 -4.64
CA THR A 211 -5.74 12.36 -4.39
C THR A 211 -5.76 11.95 -2.93
N MET A 212 -4.57 11.75 -2.33
CA MET A 212 -4.45 11.44 -0.90
C MET A 212 -5.05 12.55 -0.04
N TRP A 213 -4.69 13.80 -0.31
CA TRP A 213 -5.19 14.97 0.42
C TRP A 213 -6.72 15.09 0.32
N ASN A 214 -7.26 15.03 -0.90
CA ASN A 214 -8.69 15.16 -1.13
C ASN A 214 -9.48 14.02 -0.48
N ARG A 215 -8.98 12.78 -0.52
CA ARG A 215 -9.65 11.64 0.11
C ARG A 215 -9.58 11.71 1.64
N ALA A 216 -8.46 12.16 2.21
CA ALA A 216 -8.33 12.38 3.64
C ALA A 216 -9.26 13.51 4.14
N MET A 217 -9.40 14.60 3.37
CA MET A 217 -10.29 15.72 3.70
C MET A 217 -11.76 15.46 3.36
N ALA A 218 -12.08 14.50 2.50
CA ALA A 218 -13.46 14.19 2.16
C ALA A 218 -14.12 13.21 3.15
N ASP A 219 -13.34 12.53 4.00
CA ASP A 219 -13.85 11.53 4.93
C ASP A 219 -14.27 12.20 6.26
N PRO A 220 -15.59 12.28 6.56
CA PRO A 220 -16.07 12.90 7.79
C PRO A 220 -15.67 12.12 9.05
N GLU A 221 -15.24 10.84 8.93
CA GLU A 221 -14.75 10.05 10.07
C GLU A 221 -13.29 10.40 10.44
N LEU A 222 -12.57 11.18 9.61
CA LEU A 222 -11.19 11.61 9.84
C LEU A 222 -11.04 13.08 10.30
N MET A 223 -12.12 13.87 10.31
CA MET A 223 -12.18 15.24 10.87
C MET A 223 -12.71 15.24 12.30
#